data_AF-A0A6F9AV34-F1
#
_entry.id   AF-A0A6F9AV34-F1
#
_cell.length_a   1.000
_cell.length_b   1.000
_cell.length_c   1.000
_cell.angle_alpha   90.00
_cell.angle_beta   90.00
_cell.angle_gamma   90.00
#
_symmetry.space_group_name_H-M   'P 1'
#
loop_
_entity.id
_entity.type
_entity.pdbx_description
1 polymer ?
#
loop_
_entity_poly.entity_id
_entity_poly.type
_entity_poly.pdbx_seq_one_letter_code
_entity_poly.pdbx_strand_id
1 'polypeptide(L)' 'YGLERILGEEMSLSLLARAMDPTQPAMMTDVVKLLSAICIVGEENTLEKVLDAITTAGEHRATERFSPI' A
#
# COMPACT_ATOMS: atom_id res chain seq x y z
N TYR A 1 7.57 -6.76 16.08
CA TYR A 1 8.14 -7.86 15.28
C TYR A 1 7.50 -8.04 13.90
N GLY A 2 6.23 -8.45 13.77
CA GLY A 2 5.63 -8.70 12.44
C GLY A 2 5.56 -7.47 11.53
N LEU A 3 5.08 -6.34 12.06
CA LEU A 3 5.00 -5.08 11.32
C LEU A 3 6.38 -4.49 10.99
N GLU A 4 7.33 -4.46 11.93
CA GLU A 4 8.71 -4.01 11.68
C GLU A 4 9.38 -4.77 10.53
N ARG A 5 9.11 -6.08 10.43
CA ARG A 5 9.68 -6.91 9.37
C ARG A 5 9.06 -6.63 8.00
N ILE A 6 7.75 -6.32 7.95
CA ILE A 6 7.05 -5.88 6.74
C ILE A 6 7.55 -4.49 6.31
N LEU A 7 7.76 -3.58 7.26
CA LEU A 7 8.26 -2.23 7.04
C LEU A 7 9.73 -2.20 6.58
N GLY A 8 10.53 -3.20 6.95
CA GLY A 8 11.93 -3.33 6.57
C GLY A 8 12.18 -3.85 5.14
N GLU A 9 11.15 -4.36 4.45
CA GLU A 9 11.25 -4.86 3.08
C GLU A 9 10.42 -3.98 2.13
N GLU A 10 11.08 -3.19 1.26
CA GLU A 10 10.40 -2.36 0.23
C GLU A 10 9.44 -3.17 -0.65
N MET A 11 9.75 -4.44 -0.91
CA MET A 11 8.92 -5.36 -1.68
C MET A 11 7.52 -5.56 -1.06
N SER A 12 7.40 -5.42 0.26
CA SER A 12 6.14 -5.59 0.99
C SER A 12 5.11 -4.52 0.64
N LEU A 13 5.53 -3.26 0.53
CA LEU A 13 4.62 -2.14 0.24
C LEU A 13 4.08 -2.22 -1.18
N SER A 14 4.94 -2.59 -2.15
CA SER A 14 4.54 -2.79 -3.54
C SER A 14 3.53 -3.92 -3.71
N LEU A 15 3.66 -5.01 -2.94
CA LEU A 15 2.69 -6.11 -2.94
C LEU A 15 1.35 -5.68 -2.33
N LEU A 16 1.37 -4.94 -1.22
CA LEU A 16 0.16 -4.40 -0.60
C LEU A 16 -0.54 -3.41 -1.53
N ALA A 17 0.17 -2.45 -2.11
CA ALA A 17 -0.39 -1.52 -3.09
C ALA A 17 -1.04 -2.24 -4.29
N ARG A 18 -0.41 -3.30 -4.80
CA ARG A 18 -0.98 -4.12 -5.88
C ARG A 18 -2.20 -4.94 -5.45
N ALA A 19 -2.37 -5.22 -4.16
CA ALA A 19 -3.54 -5.91 -3.62
C ALA A 19 -4.76 -4.98 -3.39
N MET A 20 -4.61 -3.66 -3.63
CA MET A 20 -5.73 -2.72 -3.67
C MET A 20 -6.54 -2.90 -4.96
N ASP A 21 -7.34 -3.95 -4.98
CA ASP A 21 -8.19 -4.32 -6.12
C ASP A 21 -9.66 -4.02 -5.82
N PRO A 22 -10.29 -3.04 -6.50
CA PRO A 22 -11.68 -2.66 -6.25
C PRO A 22 -12.66 -3.78 -6.65
N THR A 23 -12.24 -4.77 -7.45
CA THR A 23 -13.05 -5.95 -7.75
C THR A 23 -13.11 -6.94 -6.59
N GLN A 24 -12.24 -6.79 -5.59
CA GLN A 24 -12.16 -7.59 -4.36
C GLN A 24 -12.26 -6.70 -3.11
N PRO A 25 -13.44 -6.11 -2.83
CA PRO A 25 -13.59 -5.05 -1.82
C PRO A 25 -13.21 -5.46 -0.40
N ALA A 26 -13.41 -6.72 -0.02
CA ALA A 26 -12.99 -7.23 1.28
C ALA A 26 -11.46 -7.21 1.43
N MET A 27 -10.74 -7.76 0.45
CA MET A 27 -9.26 -7.75 0.43
C MET A 27 -8.72 -6.32 0.38
N MET A 28 -9.28 -5.48 -0.49
CA MET A 28 -8.88 -4.08 -0.59
C MET A 28 -9.05 -3.34 0.74
N THR A 29 -10.16 -3.57 1.45
CA THR A 29 -10.40 -2.94 2.77
C THR A 29 -9.33 -3.34 3.78
N ASP A 30 -8.94 -4.61 3.82
CA ASP A 30 -7.92 -5.11 4.75
C ASP A 30 -6.53 -4.54 4.41
N VAL A 31 -6.21 -4.44 3.13
CA VAL A 31 -4.97 -3.82 2.64
C VAL A 31 -4.92 -2.33 2.99
N VAL A 32 -6.01 -1.58 2.76
CA VAL A 32 -6.08 -0.16 3.09
C VAL A 32 -5.92 0.06 4.61
N LYS A 33 -6.53 -0.78 5.45
CA LYS A 33 -6.33 -0.73 6.91
C LYS A 33 -4.87 -0.97 7.28
N LEU A 34 -4.20 -1.94 6.66
CA LEU A 34 -2.81 -2.24 6.93
C LEU A 34 -1.88 -1.09 6.50
N LEU A 35 -2.07 -0.55 5.29
CA LEU A 35 -1.32 0.62 4.81
C LEU A 35 -1.58 1.86 5.69
N SER A 36 -2.82 2.05 6.17
CA SER A 36 -3.14 3.14 7.10
C SER A 36 -2.41 2.97 8.43
N ALA A 37 -2.37 1.76 8.99
CA ALA A 37 -1.63 1.47 10.21
C ALA A 37 -0.11 1.69 10.02
N ILE A 38 0.42 1.29 8.87
CA ILE A 38 1.81 1.55 8.45
C ILE A 38 2.10 3.06 8.40
N CYS A 39 1.22 3.85 7.78
CA CYS A 39 1.39 5.31 7.71
C CYS A 39 1.32 6.00 9.08
N ILE A 40 0.56 5.44 10.05
CA ILE A 40 0.42 6.02 11.39
C ILE A 40 1.61 5.65 12.30
N VAL A 41 2.08 4.39 12.22
CA VAL A 41 3.13 3.86 13.12
C VAL A 41 4.54 4.04 12.54
N GLY A 42 4.64 4.18 11.21
CA GLY A 42 5.91 4.28 10.50
C GLY A 42 6.73 5.50 10.89
N GLU A 43 8.03 5.40 10.63
CA GLU A 43 9.01 6.47 10.85
C GLU A 43 8.99 7.50 9.70
N GLU A 44 9.91 8.46 9.73
CA GLU A 44 10.04 9.49 8.69
C GLU A 44 10.02 8.90 7.27
N ASN A 45 9.32 9.57 6.36
CA ASN A 45 9.17 9.21 4.95
C ASN A 45 8.37 7.92 4.67
N THR A 46 7.80 7.25 5.68
CA THR A 46 6.95 6.06 5.45
C THR A 46 5.75 6.38 4.56
N LEU A 47 5.12 7.54 4.78
CA LEU A 47 4.02 8.00 3.94
C LEU A 47 4.46 8.12 2.48
N GLU A 48 5.60 8.75 2.22
CA GLU A 48 6.11 8.92 0.85
C GLU A 48 6.35 7.58 0.16
N LYS A 49 6.95 6.60 0.86
CA LYS A 49 7.14 5.23 0.35
C LYS A 49 5.84 4.53 0.02
N VAL A 50 4.81 4.69 0.85
CA VAL A 50 3.47 4.14 0.58
C VAL A 50 2.85 4.80 -0.64
N LEU A 51 2.98 6.12 -0.76
CA LEU A 51 2.44 6.86 -1.91
C LEU A 51 3.13 6.48 -3.21
N ASP A 52 4.44 6.26 -3.19
CA ASP A 52 5.22 5.82 -4.34
C ASP A 52 4.76 4.42 -4.78
N ALA A 53 4.67 3.46 -3.85
CA ALA A 53 4.19 2.11 -4.13
C ALA A 53 2.76 2.08 -4.73
N ILE A 54 1.84 2.91 -4.24
CA ILE A 54 0.49 3.04 -4.81
C ILE A 54 0.54 3.63 -6.23
N THR A 55 1.37 4.65 -6.44
CA THR A 55 1.53 5.28 -7.76
C THR A 55 2.05 4.28 -8.78
N THR A 56 3.14 3.56 -8.45
CA THR A 56 3.70 2.50 -9.31
C THR A 56 2.70 1.38 -9.58
N ALA A 57 1.91 0.97 -8.58
CA ALA A 57 0.87 -0.06 -8.77
C ALA A 57 -0.25 0.41 -9.73
N GLY A 58 -0.62 1.69 -9.66
CA GLY A 58 -1.59 2.31 -10.57
C GLY A 58 -1.07 2.39 -12.01
N GLU A 59 0.19 2.81 -12.20
CA GLU A 59 0.85 2.85 -13.50
C GLU A 59 0.87 1.48 -14.19
N HIS A 60 1.20 0.42 -13.45
CA HIS A 60 1.15 -0.96 -13.96
C HIS A 60 -0.24 -1.39 -14.42
N ARG A 61 -1.30 -0.80 -13.87
CA ARG A 61 -2.69 -1.08 -14.22
C ARG A 61 -3.26 -0.11 -15.25
N ALA A 62 -2.48 0.88 -15.70
CA ALA A 62 -2.92 2.01 -16.51
C ALA A 62 -4.12 2.77 -15.89
N THR A 63 -4.17 2.81 -14.55
CA THR A 63 -5.19 3.51 -13.78
C THR A 63 -4.57 4.65 -12.98
N GLU A 64 -5.25 5.78 -12.88
CA GLU A 64 -4.78 6.86 -11.99
C GLU A 64 -4.74 6.39 -10.53
N ARG A 65 -3.79 6.94 -9.76
CA ARG A 65 -3.46 6.61 -8.37
C ARG A 65 -4.64 6.52 -7.40
N PHE A 66 -5.75 7.19 -7.71
CA PHE A 66 -6.96 7.23 -6.88
C PHE A 66 -8.20 6.64 -7.55
N SER A 67 -8.09 6.05 -8.73
CA SER A 67 -9.22 5.36 -9.36
C SER A 67 -9.83 4.22 -8.51
N PRO A 68 -9.07 3.51 -7.64
CA PRO A 68 -9.63 2.51 -6.73
C PRO A 68 -10.32 3.07 -5.48
N ILE A 69 -10.16 4.36 -5.15
CA ILE A 69 -10.66 5.00 -3.91
C ILE A 69 -11.93 5.81 -4.22
#